data_AF-T1INU2-F1
#
_entry.id   AF-T1INU2-F1
#
_cell.length_a   1.000
_cell.length_b   1.000
_cell.length_c   1.000
_cell.angle_alpha   90.00
_cell.angle_beta   90.00
_cell.angle_gamma   90.00
#
_symmetry.space_group_name_H-M   'P 1'
#
loop_
_entity.id
_entity.type
_entity.pdbx_description
1 polymer ?
#
loop_
_entity_poly.entity_id
_entity_poly.type
_entity_poly.pdbx_seq_one_letter_code
_entity_poly.pdbx_strand_id
1 'polypeptide(L)'
;MLQQILNDMFIDPDLLAELDDQQKQTLFCKMRAEQVRRWNKREQQLELEESEKPAKPELKTNGKKRVQFLLGKDDEPWTWVVGEDEDEDEDEDEDGLRAPRNETAETAGASERQSSRNIAAQRHLRQNSPN
;
A
#
# COMPACT_ATOMS: atom_id res chain seq x y z
N MET A 1 39.43 2.55 11.46
CA MET A 1 38.24 3.24 12.01
C MET A 1 37.27 3.70 10.94
N LEU A 2 37.51 4.77 10.17
CA LEU A 2 36.52 5.26 9.18
C LEU A 2 36.09 4.21 8.13
N GLN A 3 37.03 3.40 7.64
CA GLN A 3 36.72 2.32 6.69
C GLN A 3 35.85 1.21 7.30
N GLN A 4 35.97 0.94 8.60
CA GLN A 4 35.14 -0.06 9.29
C GLN A 4 33.69 0.44 9.39
N ILE A 5 33.49 1.70 9.80
CA ILE A 5 32.17 2.34 9.85
C ILE A 5 31.51 2.38 8.47
N LEU A 6 32.26 2.63 7.39
CA LEU A 6 31.71 2.62 6.03
C LEU A 6 31.35 1.20 5.54
N ASN A 7 32.02 0.17 6.05
CA ASN A 7 31.66 -1.22 5.75
C ASN A 7 30.41 -1.65 6.52
N ASP A 8 30.37 -1.37 7.82
CA ASP A 8 29.29 -1.81 8.71
C ASP A 8 28.08 -0.86 8.64
N MET A 9 28.25 0.35 8.11
CA MET A 9 27.26 1.44 8.04
C MET A 9 26.71 1.87 9.41
N PHE A 10 27.41 1.51 10.49
CA PHE A 10 27.03 1.77 11.87
C PHE A 10 28.20 2.42 12.62
N ILE A 11 27.86 3.34 13.51
CA ILE A 11 28.79 4.02 14.41
C ILE A 11 28.14 4.18 15.78
N ASP A 12 28.89 3.91 16.85
CA ASP A 12 28.41 4.10 18.22
C ASP A 12 28.13 5.60 18.49
N PRO A 13 27.02 5.94 19.16
CA PRO A 13 26.61 7.33 19.37
C PRO A 13 27.60 8.12 20.23
N ASP A 14 28.23 7.47 21.21
CA ASP A 14 29.24 8.10 22.07
C ASP A 14 30.49 8.48 21.26
N LEU A 15 30.94 7.58 20.37
CA LEU A 15 32.07 7.83 19.48
C LEU A 15 31.75 8.89 18.41
N LEU A 16 30.49 8.93 17.94
CA LEU A 16 30.03 9.97 17.04
C LEU A 16 30.01 11.34 17.72
N ALA A 17 29.64 11.42 19.01
CA ALA A 17 29.58 12.67 19.76
C ALA A 17 30.97 13.30 19.97
N GLU A 18 31.98 12.47 20.21
CA GLU A 18 33.38 12.88 20.35
C GLU A 18 34.01 13.45 19.07
N LEU A 19 33.40 13.17 17.91
CA LEU A 19 33.93 13.58 16.61
C LEU A 19 33.69 15.07 16.35
N ASP A 20 34.66 15.75 15.72
CA ASP A 20 34.51 17.17 15.34
C ASP A 20 33.43 17.35 14.25
N ASP A 21 32.81 18.53 14.18
CA ASP A 21 31.72 18.82 13.26
C ASP A 21 32.15 18.66 11.78
N GLN A 22 33.38 19.06 11.45
CA GLN A 22 33.93 18.86 10.10
C GLN A 22 34.09 17.36 9.76
N GLN A 23 34.49 16.56 10.75
CA GLN A 23 34.67 15.12 10.60
C GLN A 23 33.31 14.42 10.48
N LYS A 24 32.30 14.82 11.26
CA LYS A 24 30.91 14.35 11.15
C LYS A 24 30.34 14.63 9.77
N GLN A 25 30.51 15.85 9.26
CA GLN A 25 30.04 16.22 7.92
C GLN A 25 30.67 15.33 6.85
N THR A 26 31.98 15.12 6.93
CA THR A 26 32.72 14.25 5.99
C THR A 26 32.24 12.80 6.10
N LEU A 27 32.03 12.29 7.31
CA LEU A 27 31.53 10.95 7.57
C LEU A 27 30.14 10.75 6.94
N PHE A 28 29.19 11.65 7.20
CA PHE A 28 27.83 11.55 6.66
C PHE A 28 27.80 11.60 5.14
N CYS A 29 28.61 12.48 4.52
CA CYS A 29 28.74 12.53 3.06
C CYS A 29 29.21 11.17 2.50
N LYS A 30 30.22 10.54 3.13
CA LYS A 30 30.73 9.24 2.68
C LYS A 30 29.75 8.10 2.94
N MET A 31 29.08 8.10 4.10
CA MET A 31 28.04 7.12 4.42
C MET A 31 26.88 7.20 3.43
N ARG A 32 26.45 8.41 3.08
CA ARG A 32 25.38 8.61 2.10
C ARG A 32 25.78 8.10 0.72
N ALA A 33 26.98 8.43 0.26
CA ALA A 33 27.50 7.92 -1.00
C ALA A 33 27.55 6.38 -1.02
N GLU A 34 27.97 5.77 0.09
CA GLU A 34 28.03 4.31 0.21
C GLU A 34 26.64 3.65 0.23
N GLN A 35 25.65 4.26 0.90
CA GLN A 35 24.26 3.81 0.85
C GLN A 35 23.72 3.83 -0.59
N VAL A 36 23.91 4.94 -1.30
CA VAL A 36 23.45 5.07 -2.69
C VAL A 36 24.13 4.03 -3.57
N ARG A 37 25.44 3.82 -3.41
CA ARG A 37 26.17 2.79 -4.15
C ARG A 37 25.64 1.38 -3.89
N ARG A 38 25.37 1.01 -2.63
CA ARG A 38 24.81 -0.30 -2.25
C ARG A 38 23.39 -0.48 -2.76
N TRP A 39 22.58 0.58 -2.67
CA TRP A 39 21.22 0.58 -3.18
C TRP A 39 21.22 0.38 -4.69
N ASN A 40 21.96 1.21 -5.45
CA ASN A 40 22.09 1.08 -6.91
C ASN A 40 22.59 -0.32 -7.32
N LYS A 41 23.56 -0.89 -6.59
CA LYS A 41 24.03 -2.26 -6.86
C LYS A 41 22.93 -3.29 -6.66
N ARG A 42 22.11 -3.16 -5.61
CA ARG A 42 20.98 -4.05 -5.36
C ARG A 42 19.90 -3.86 -6.42
N GLU A 43 19.58 -2.63 -6.81
CA GLU A 43 18.62 -2.34 -7.88
C GLU A 43 19.05 -2.99 -9.19
N GLN A 44 20.31 -2.85 -9.59
CA GLN A 44 20.85 -3.50 -10.80
C GLN A 44 20.77 -5.04 -10.72
N GLN A 45 21.02 -5.61 -9.54
CA GLN A 45 20.88 -7.07 -9.34
C GLN A 45 19.43 -7.51 -9.47
N LEU A 46 18.48 -6.75 -8.92
CA LEU A 46 17.06 -7.04 -9.02
C LEU A 46 16.55 -6.88 -10.46
N GLU A 47 17.01 -5.85 -11.18
CA GLU A 47 16.68 -5.63 -12.59
C GLU A 47 17.18 -6.77 -13.48
N LEU A 48 18.42 -7.24 -13.24
CA LEU A 48 18.96 -8.42 -13.91
C LEU A 48 18.13 -9.67 -13.57
N GLU A 49 17.81 -9.90 -12.30
CA GLU A 49 17.00 -11.05 -11.88
C GLU A 49 15.57 -10.98 -12.44
N GLU A 50 15.00 -9.79 -12.61
CA GLU A 50 13.68 -9.58 -13.22
C GLU A 50 13.70 -9.80 -14.74
N SER A 51 14.75 -9.34 -15.42
CA SER A 51 14.92 -9.57 -16.86
C SER A 51 15.25 -11.01 -17.22
N GLU A 52 15.95 -11.74 -16.35
CA GLU A 52 16.27 -13.17 -16.51
C GLU A 52 15.10 -14.10 -16.14
N LYS A 53 14.12 -13.61 -15.37
CA LYS A 53 12.89 -14.37 -15.13
C LYS A 53 12.14 -14.49 -16.45
N PRO A 54 11.90 -15.71 -16.97
CA PRO A 54 11.03 -15.87 -18.13
C PRO A 54 9.69 -15.24 -17.76
N ALA A 55 9.20 -14.34 -18.64
CA ALA A 55 7.92 -13.67 -18.47
C ALA A 55 6.92 -14.67 -17.94
N LYS A 56 6.54 -14.52 -16.65
CA LYS A 56 5.59 -15.45 -16.02
C LYS A 56 4.43 -15.55 -16.99
N PRO A 57 4.04 -16.75 -17.44
CA PRO A 57 2.88 -16.87 -18.31
C PRO A 57 1.77 -16.12 -17.59
N GLU A 58 1.19 -15.12 -18.26
CA GLU A 58 0.05 -14.39 -17.74
C GLU A 58 -0.94 -15.45 -17.30
N LEU A 59 -1.00 -15.70 -16.00
CA LEU A 59 -1.99 -16.57 -15.43
C LEU A 59 -3.28 -15.89 -15.86
N LYS A 60 -4.03 -16.53 -16.75
CA LYS A 60 -5.38 -16.08 -17.11
C LYS A 60 -6.19 -16.18 -15.83
N THR A 61 -6.10 -15.16 -15.00
CA THR A 61 -6.73 -15.16 -13.69
C THR A 61 -8.18 -14.82 -13.94
N ASN A 62 -8.97 -15.83 -14.28
CA ASN A 62 -10.41 -15.76 -14.16
C ASN A 62 -10.72 -15.38 -12.70
N GLY A 63 -11.02 -14.10 -12.47
CA GLY A 63 -11.58 -13.60 -11.20
C GLY A 63 -10.61 -13.23 -10.06
N LYS A 64 -9.33 -12.90 -10.29
CA LYS A 64 -8.49 -12.35 -9.21
C LYS A 64 -8.65 -10.83 -9.12
N LYS A 65 -9.00 -10.35 -7.93
CA LYS A 65 -9.14 -8.92 -7.60
C LYS A 65 -7.85 -8.20 -8.00
N ARG A 66 -7.91 -7.34 -9.02
CA ARG A 66 -6.80 -6.49 -9.44
C ARG A 66 -6.92 -5.14 -8.75
N VAL A 67 -5.80 -4.61 -8.27
CA VAL A 67 -5.74 -3.23 -7.78
C VAL A 67 -5.75 -2.31 -9.01
N GLN A 68 -6.78 -1.47 -9.13
CA GLN A 68 -6.83 -0.40 -10.10
C GLN A 68 -6.64 0.90 -9.32
N PHE A 69 -5.68 1.71 -9.73
CA PHE A 69 -5.52 3.05 -9.19
C PHE A 69 -6.66 3.91 -9.73
N LEU A 70 -7.30 4.67 -8.85
CA LEU A 70 -8.20 5.73 -9.27
C LEU A 70 -7.34 6.78 -9.98
N LEU A 71 -7.70 7.18 -11.19
CA LEU A 71 -6.99 8.22 -11.94
C LEU A 71 -7.69 9.57 -11.73
N GLY A 72 -6.91 10.64 -11.64
CA GLY A 72 -7.39 12.02 -11.66
C GLY A 72 -7.80 12.47 -13.06
N LYS A 73 -8.12 13.76 -13.22
CA LYS A 73 -8.45 14.35 -14.53
C LYS A 73 -7.26 14.36 -15.50
N ASP A 74 -6.05 14.27 -14.96
CA ASP A 74 -4.81 14.34 -15.72
C ASP A 74 -4.26 12.94 -16.10
N ASP A 75 -5.09 11.89 -15.98
CA ASP A 75 -4.71 10.48 -16.19
C ASP A 75 -3.55 9.97 -15.30
N GLU A 76 -3.17 10.74 -14.27
CA GLU A 76 -2.25 10.32 -13.21
C GLU A 76 -3.01 9.71 -12.02
N PRO A 77 -2.38 8.85 -11.20
CA PRO A 77 -3.00 8.32 -9.99
C PRO A 77 -3.54 9.44 -9.07
N TRP A 78 -4.78 9.31 -8.61
CA TRP A 78 -5.42 10.23 -7.68
C TRP A 78 -4.56 10.36 -6.43
N THR A 79 -4.15 11.59 -6.15
CA THR A 79 -3.44 11.97 -4.94
C THR A 79 -4.33 12.91 -4.11
N TRP A 80 -4.25 12.78 -2.78
CA TRP A 80 -4.85 13.71 -1.84
C TRP A 80 -3.71 14.31 -1.01
N VAL A 81 -3.66 15.62 -0.90
CA VAL A 81 -2.71 16.33 -0.04
C VAL A 81 -3.40 16.60 1.29
N VAL A 82 -2.86 16.05 2.38
CA VAL A 82 -3.38 16.31 3.73
C VAL A 82 -3.08 17.77 4.09
N GLY A 83 -4.12 18.57 4.33
CA GLY A 83 -4.01 19.94 4.85
C GLY A 83 -4.18 21.09 3.84
N GLU A 84 -4.68 20.85 2.63
CA GLU A 84 -5.01 21.92 1.65
C GLU A 84 -6.47 22.40 1.73
N ASP A 85 -7.32 21.76 2.54
CA ASP A 85 -8.63 22.32 2.84
C ASP A 85 -8.42 23.50 3.82
N GLU A 86 -8.19 24.69 3.25
CA GLU A 86 -8.52 25.95 3.91
C GLU A 86 -10.03 26.00 4.01
N ASP A 87 -10.57 25.62 5.17
CA ASP A 87 -11.69 26.28 5.86
C ASP A 87 -11.96 25.50 7.17
N GLU A 88 -11.63 26.16 8.28
CA GLU A 88 -12.49 26.34 9.47
C GLU A 88 -13.47 25.19 9.77
N ASP A 89 -13.36 24.42 10.85
CA ASP A 89 -13.45 24.90 12.23
C ASP A 89 -12.84 23.88 13.20
N GLU A 90 -12.44 24.39 14.36
CA GLU A 90 -12.11 23.65 15.57
C GLU A 90 -13.17 22.59 15.87
N ASP A 91 -12.77 21.32 15.99
CA ASP A 91 -13.43 20.41 16.91
C ASP A 91 -12.37 19.61 17.67
N GLU A 92 -12.45 19.82 18.97
CA GLU A 92 -11.60 19.38 20.06
C GLU A 92 -11.57 17.85 20.18
N ASP A 93 -10.45 17.34 20.69
CA ASP A 93 -10.25 16.07 21.40
C ASP A 93 -11.36 14.97 21.31
N GLU A 94 -11.07 13.83 20.68
CA GLU A 94 -11.49 12.54 21.27
C GLU A 94 -10.63 11.34 20.83
N ASP A 95 -9.83 10.84 21.78
CA ASP A 95 -9.42 9.44 21.85
C ASP A 95 -10.68 8.56 21.97
N GLY A 96 -11.20 8.02 20.85
CA GLY A 96 -12.31 7.09 20.93
C GLY A 96 -13.04 6.78 19.63
N LEU A 97 -13.16 5.49 19.33
CA LEU A 97 -14.13 4.88 18.40
C LEU A 97 -13.84 5.02 16.89
N ARG A 98 -12.94 4.14 16.43
CA ARG A 98 -13.08 3.53 15.10
C ARG A 98 -14.39 2.73 15.05
N ALA A 99 -15.47 3.36 14.58
CA ALA A 99 -16.76 2.71 14.39
C ALA A 99 -16.64 1.48 13.45
N PRO A 100 -17.29 0.34 13.77
CA PRO A 100 -17.24 -0.85 12.93
C PRO A 100 -18.05 -0.64 11.65
N ARG A 101 -17.34 -0.69 10.52
CA ARG A 101 -17.88 -0.62 9.16
C ARG A 101 -18.55 -1.94 8.76
N ASN A 102 -19.65 -2.34 9.41
CA ASN A 102 -20.33 -3.59 9.06
C ASN A 102 -21.85 -3.66 9.35
N GLU A 103 -22.64 -2.61 9.19
CA GLU A 103 -24.12 -2.77 9.24
C GLU A 103 -24.80 -2.65 7.87
N THR A 104 -24.25 -1.90 6.92
CA THR A 104 -24.87 -1.74 5.58
C THR A 104 -24.71 -2.96 4.66
N ALA A 105 -23.82 -3.89 4.99
CA ALA A 105 -23.60 -5.10 4.20
C ALA A 105 -24.60 -6.23 4.55
N GLU A 106 -25.13 -6.28 5.77
CA GLU A 106 -26.04 -7.35 6.18
C GLU A 106 -27.48 -7.11 5.72
N THR A 107 -27.93 -5.85 5.74
CA THR A 107 -29.28 -5.47 5.29
C THR A 107 -29.46 -5.67 3.79
N ALA A 108 -28.42 -5.37 2.99
CA ALA A 108 -28.41 -5.64 1.55
C ALA A 108 -28.40 -7.15 1.24
N GLY A 109 -27.59 -7.93 1.97
CA GLY A 109 -27.51 -9.38 1.80
C GLY A 109 -28.78 -10.13 2.20
N ALA A 110 -29.51 -9.65 3.22
CA ALA A 110 -30.76 -10.25 3.67
C ALA A 110 -31.92 -10.01 2.67
N SER A 111 -32.02 -8.80 2.12
CA SER A 111 -33.03 -8.44 1.11
C SER A 111 -32.84 -9.24 -0.18
N GLU A 112 -31.59 -9.41 -0.63
CA GLU A 112 -31.28 -10.14 -1.86
C GLU A 112 -31.52 -11.66 -1.73
N ARG A 113 -31.27 -12.24 -0.54
CA ARG A 113 -31.58 -13.63 -0.23
C ARG A 113 -33.09 -13.90 -0.18
N GLN A 114 -33.88 -12.95 0.32
CA GLN A 114 -35.35 -13.06 0.33
C GLN A 114 -35.94 -12.91 -1.07
N SER A 115 -35.42 -11.99 -1.88
CA SER A 115 -35.84 -11.81 -3.28
C SER A 115 -35.54 -13.06 -4.13
N SER A 116 -34.36 -13.64 -3.94
CA SER A 116 -33.96 -14.90 -4.60
C SER A 116 -34.85 -16.09 -4.23
N ARG A 117 -35.23 -16.20 -2.95
CA ARG A 117 -36.14 -17.24 -2.47
C ARG A 117 -37.56 -17.10 -3.05
N ASN A 118 -38.08 -15.87 -3.12
CA ASN A 118 -39.40 -15.61 -3.70
C ASN A 118 -39.46 -15.86 -5.21
N ILE A 119 -38.37 -15.57 -5.94
CA ILE A 119 -38.27 -15.86 -7.38
C ILE A 119 -38.19 -17.37 -7.62
N ALA A 120 -37.43 -18.11 -6.81
CA ALA A 120 -37.35 -19.57 -6.91
C ALA A 120 -38.70 -20.25 -6.61
N ALA A 121 -39.43 -19.77 -5.60
CA ALA A 121 -40.77 -20.27 -5.26
C ALA A 121 -41.80 -20.03 -6.38
N GLN A 122 -41.76 -18.85 -7.03
CA GLN A 122 -42.62 -18.55 -8.18
C GLN A 122 -42.27 -19.40 -9.41
N ARG A 123 -40.99 -19.72 -9.62
CA ARG A 123 -40.55 -20.60 -10.72
C ARG A 123 -41.05 -22.04 -10.56
N HIS A 124 -41.07 -22.55 -9.32
CA HIS A 124 -41.61 -23.88 -9.02
C HIS A 124 -43.14 -23.95 -9.17
N LEU A 125 -43.87 -22.90 -8.79
CA LEU A 125 -45.33 -22.85 -9.01
C LEU A 125 -45.70 -22.83 -10.50
N ARG A 126 -44.89 -22.19 -11.35
CA ARG A 126 -45.14 -22.09 -12.79
C ARG A 126 -44.87 -23.41 -13.55
N GLN A 127 -44.10 -24.32 -12.95
CA GLN A 127 -43.76 -25.64 -13.53
C GLN A 127 -44.78 -26.74 -13.15
N ASN A 128 -45.62 -26.50 -12.13
CA ASN A 128 -46.60 -27.46 -11.62
C ASN A 128 -48.06 -27.10 -11.94
N SER A 129 -48.32 -26.20 -12.90
CA SER A 129 -49.69 -25.87 -13.30
C SER A 129 -50.19 -26.91 -14.31
N PRO A 130 -51.21 -27.74 -13.99
CA PRO A 130 -51.86 -28.58 -14.98
C PRO A 130 -52.72 -27.69 -15.89
N ASN A 131 -52.83 -28.12 -17.15
CA ASN A 131 -53.63 -27.50 -18.21
C ASN A 131 -55.11 -27.42 -17.83
#